data_AF-A0A383DS29-F1
#
_entry.id   AF-A0A383DS29-F1
#
_cell.length_a   1.000
_cell.length_b   1.000
_cell.length_c   1.000
_cell.angle_alpha   90.00
_cell.angle_beta   90.00
_cell.angle_gamma   90.00
#
_symmetry.space_group_name_H-M   'P 1'
#
loop_
_entity.id
_entity.type
_entity.pdbx_description
1 polymer ?
#
loop_
_entity_poly.entity_id
_entity_poly.type
_entity_poly.pdbx_seq_one_letter_code
_entity_poly.pdbx_strand_id
1 'polypeptide(L)'
;VKKIAVFVDVQNIYYTTREVFKRQFYYQKLWQLIGEKGEIVTAIAYATDRGDDKQIKFQSALKKIGFVVKLKPYIQRSDGSAKGDWDVGITIDVL
;
A
#
# COMPACT_ATOMS: atom_id res chain seq x y z
N VAL A 1 24.31 8.80 -5.14
CA VAL A 1 23.35 7.79 -4.65
C VAL A 1 22.05 7.93 -5.46
N LYS A 2 21.45 6.83 -5.91
CA LYS A 2 20.17 6.88 -6.66
C LYS A 2 19.04 7.19 -5.70
N LYS A 3 18.23 8.22 -5.98
CA LYS A 3 17.03 8.54 -5.20
C LYS A 3 15.85 7.73 -5.73
N ILE A 4 15.04 7.17 -4.84
CA ILE A 4 13.92 6.28 -5.18
C ILE A 4 12.65 6.76 -4.46
N ALA A 5 11.57 6.92 -5.22
CA ALA A 5 10.23 7.09 -4.70
C ALA A 5 9.45 5.77 -4.84
N VAL A 6 8.72 5.37 -3.80
CA VAL A 6 7.96 4.11 -3.75
C VAL A 6 6.49 4.43 -3.54
N PHE A 7 5.64 3.93 -4.43
CA PHE A 7 4.19 4.10 -4.37
C PHE A 7 3.54 2.72 -4.43
N VAL A 8 2.87 2.34 -3.34
CA VAL A 8 2.37 0.98 -3.15
C VAL A 8 0.85 0.99 -3.16
N ASP A 9 0.26 0.39 -4.20
CA ASP A 9 -1.14 -0.01 -4.19
C ASP A 9 -1.30 -1.28 -3.33
N VAL A 10 -1.73 -1.10 -2.09
CA VAL A 10 -1.87 -2.18 -1.12
C VAL A 10 -2.97 -3.16 -1.51
N GLN A 11 -4.07 -2.66 -2.08
CA GLN A 11 -5.19 -3.53 -2.45
C GLN A 11 -4.82 -4.41 -3.63
N ASN A 12 -4.20 -3.85 -4.67
CA ASN A 12 -3.75 -4.61 -5.83
C ASN A 12 -2.78 -5.73 -5.40
N ILE A 13 -1.76 -5.40 -4.60
CA ILE A 13 -0.82 -6.40 -4.05
C ILE A 13 -1.57 -7.48 -3.24
N TYR A 14 -2.49 -7.09 -2.36
CA TYR A 14 -3.24 -8.04 -1.55
C TYR A 14 -4.03 -9.03 -2.40
N TYR A 15 -4.83 -8.54 -3.34
CA TYR A 15 -5.66 -9.40 -4.19
C TYR A 15 -4.81 -10.29 -5.09
N THR A 16 -3.83 -9.74 -5.80
CA THR A 16 -2.96 -10.51 -6.69
C THR A 16 -2.18 -11.59 -5.94
N THR A 17 -1.60 -11.28 -4.77
CA THR A 17 -0.80 -12.26 -4.04
C THR A 17 -1.63 -13.37 -3.41
N ARG A 18 -2.85 -13.06 -2.97
CA ARG A 18 -3.81 -14.06 -2.50
C ARG A 18 -4.36 -14.91 -3.64
N GLU A 19 -4.63 -14.32 -4.80
CA GLU A 19 -5.19 -15.03 -5.93
C GLU A 19 -4.16 -15.97 -6.57
N VAL A 20 -3.00 -15.43 -6.95
CA VAL A 20 -1.98 -16.12 -7.74
C VAL A 20 -1.10 -17.01 -6.87
N PHE A 21 -0.69 -16.53 -5.69
CA PHE A 21 0.30 -17.22 -4.86
C PHE A 21 -0.27 -17.81 -3.57
N LYS A 22 -1.54 -17.55 -3.24
CA LYS A 22 -2.21 -17.96 -1.99
C LYS A 22 -1.43 -17.55 -0.73
N ARG A 23 -0.66 -16.47 -0.78
CA ARG A 23 0.28 -16.03 0.27
C ARG A 23 0.15 -14.53 0.53
N GLN A 24 0.71 -14.09 1.65
CA GLN A 24 0.83 -12.67 1.99
C GLN A 24 2.11 -12.09 1.40
N PHE A 25 2.05 -10.81 1.02
CA PHE A 25 3.22 -10.07 0.56
C PHE A 25 4.13 -9.64 1.72
N TYR A 26 5.45 -9.81 1.57
CA TYR A 26 6.41 -9.48 2.63
C TYR A 26 7.05 -8.10 2.44
N TYR A 27 6.40 -7.07 2.99
CA TYR A 27 6.81 -5.67 2.83
C TYR A 27 8.21 -5.33 3.36
N GLN A 28 8.66 -5.96 4.46
CA GLN A 28 10.01 -5.73 5.00
C GLN A 28 11.08 -6.15 3.99
N LYS A 29 10.87 -7.28 3.29
CA LYS A 29 11.83 -7.76 2.30
C LYS A 29 11.86 -6.84 1.08
N LEU A 30 10.71 -6.33 0.64
CA LEU A 30 10.65 -5.31 -0.41
C LEU A 30 11.47 -4.07 -0.02
N TRP A 31 11.26 -3.55 1.18
CA TRP A 31 11.98 -2.37 1.68
C TRP A 31 13.49 -2.55 1.65
N GLN A 32 13.99 -3.69 2.13
CA GLN A 32 15.42 -4.04 2.09
C GLN A 32 15.95 -4.07 0.64
N LEU A 33 15.25 -4.76 -0.26
CA LEU A 33 15.66 -4.89 -1.66
C LEU A 33 15.67 -3.55 -2.41
N ILE A 34 14.78 -2.62 -2.07
CA ILE A 34 14.78 -1.27 -2.63
C ILE A 34 15.94 -0.45 -2.04
N GLY A 35 16.16 -0.54 -0.72
CA GLY A 35 17.25 0.16 -0.03
C GLY A 35 18.64 -0.24 -0.52
N GLU A 36 18.82 -1.49 -0.95
CA GLU A 36 20.06 -1.95 -1.60
C GLU A 36 20.32 -1.26 -2.96
N LYS A 37 19.28 -0.71 -3.61
CA LYS A 37 19.36 -0.08 -4.94
C LYS A 37 19.52 1.44 -4.88
N GLY A 38 19.31 2.08 -3.72
CA GLY A 38 19.36 3.52 -3.58
C GLY A 38 18.71 4.03 -2.29
N GLU A 39 18.69 5.35 -2.16
CA GLU A 39 18.07 6.06 -1.06
C GLU A 39 16.57 6.21 -1.31
N ILE A 40 15.75 5.66 -0.41
CA ILE A 40 14.30 5.85 -0.42
C ILE A 40 13.99 7.25 0.11
N VAL A 41 13.66 8.18 -0.78
CA VAL A 41 13.36 9.58 -0.43
C VAL A 41 11.87 9.80 -0.15
N THR A 42 11.02 8.96 -0.74
CA THR A 42 9.56 8.96 -0.53
C THR A 42 9.06 7.52 -0.57
N ALA A 43 8.21 7.14 0.38
CA ALA A 43 7.53 5.85 0.35
C ALA A 43 6.10 5.99 0.86
N ILE A 44 5.12 5.81 -0.03
CA ILE A 44 3.70 5.95 0.28
C ILE A 44 3.00 4.61 0.05
N ALA A 45 2.27 4.15 1.06
CA ALA A 45 1.39 3.00 0.97
C ALA A 45 -0.06 3.45 1.00
N TYR A 46 -0.79 3.11 -0.07
CA TYR A 46 -2.18 3.50 -0.28
C TYR A 46 -3.09 2.35 0.11
N ALA A 47 -3.74 2.48 1.27
CA ALA A 47 -4.60 1.45 1.83
C ALA A 47 -6.03 1.95 2.01
N THR A 48 -6.97 1.01 2.16
CA THR A 48 -8.32 1.34 2.60
C THR A 48 -8.43 1.25 4.10
N ASP A 49 -9.38 2.01 4.66
CA ASP A 49 -9.78 1.93 6.05
C ASP A 49 -11.15 1.25 6.16
N ARG A 50 -11.17 0.10 6.84
CA ARG A 50 -12.39 -0.64 7.21
C ARG A 50 -12.70 -0.56 8.71
N GLY A 51 -11.86 0.12 9.50
CA GLY A 51 -12.02 0.24 10.95
C GLY A 51 -11.82 -1.05 11.74
N ASP A 52 -11.31 -2.13 11.12
CA ASP A 52 -11.08 -3.40 11.83
C ASP A 52 -9.66 -3.51 12.42
N ASP A 53 -9.55 -4.18 13.57
CA ASP A 53 -8.29 -4.31 14.33
C ASP A 53 -7.15 -4.94 13.53
N LYS A 54 -7.45 -5.87 12.61
CA LYS A 54 -6.41 -6.53 11.81
C LYS A 54 -5.83 -5.54 10.81
N GLN A 55 -6.66 -4.72 10.18
CA GLN A 55 -6.18 -3.66 9.29
C GLN A 55 -5.41 -2.59 10.05
N ILE A 56 -5.86 -2.16 11.23
CA ILE A 56 -5.13 -1.17 12.05
C ILE A 56 -3.72 -1.69 12.39
N LYS A 57 -3.61 -2.98 12.78
CA LYS A 57 -2.31 -3.62 13.06
C LYS A 57 -1.42 -3.67 11.81
N PHE A 58 -1.98 -4.03 10.66
CA PHE A 58 -1.26 -4.07 9.39
C PHE A 58 -0.76 -2.68 8.95
N GLN A 59 -1.61 -1.65 9.01
CA GLN A 59 -1.25 -0.26 8.71
C GLN A 59 -0.16 0.24 9.66
N SER A 60 -0.25 -0.12 10.95
CA SER A 60 0.79 0.20 11.94
C SER A 60 2.12 -0.49 11.63
N ALA A 61 2.08 -1.73 11.12
CA ALA A 61 3.28 -2.42 10.66
C ALA A 61 3.91 -1.69 9.46
N LEU A 62 3.14 -1.27 8.44
CA LEU A 62 3.66 -0.50 7.31
C LEU A 62 4.35 0.81 7.76
N LYS A 63 3.75 1.53 8.71
CA LYS A 63 4.34 2.73 9.29
C LYS A 63 5.68 2.44 9.98
N LYS A 64 5.78 1.34 10.72
CA LYS A 64 7.03 0.89 11.37
C LYS A 64 8.14 0.54 10.38
N ILE A 65 7.78 0.07 9.18
CA ILE A 65 8.76 -0.20 8.10
C ILE A 65 9.37 1.10 7.55
N GLY A 66 8.57 2.16 7.51
CA GLY A 66 8.98 3.48 6.99
C GLY A 66 8.02 4.06 5.95
N PHE A 67 6.89 3.40 5.67
CA PHE A 67 5.89 3.94 4.74
C PHE A 67 5.05 5.03 5.40
N VAL A 68 4.80 6.11 4.64
CA VAL A 68 3.67 7.00 4.89
C VAL A 68 2.41 6.27 4.43
N VAL A 69 1.47 6.00 5.34
CA VAL A 69 0.23 5.30 5.01
C VAL A 69 -0.88 6.31 4.75
N LYS A 70 -1.36 6.36 3.50
CA LYS A 70 -2.57 7.11 3.11
C LYS A 70 -3.77 6.18 3.15
N LEU A 71 -4.82 6.61 3.86
CA LEU A 71 -6.04 5.83 4.07
C LEU A 71 -7.21 6.45 3.31
N LYS A 72 -7.95 5.61 2.58
CA LYS A 72 -9.22 5.97 1.94
C LYS A 72 -10.34 5.20 2.62
N PRO A 73 -11.45 5.85 3.02
CA PRO A 73 -12.59 5.14 3.58
C PRO A 73 -13.08 4.08 2.59
N TYR A 74 -13.30 2.85 3.06
CA TYR A 74 -13.94 1.83 2.24
C TYR A 74 -15.43 2.15 2.12
N ILE A 75 -15.87 2.56 0.93
CA ILE A 75 -17.28 2.88 0.67
C ILE A 75 -17.87 1.83 -0.26
N GLN A 76 -18.80 1.05 0.27
CA GLN A 76 -19.67 0.19 -0.53
C GLN A 76 -20.90 1.01 -0.92
N ARG A 77 -21.11 1.25 -2.22
CA ARG A 77 -22.27 1.99 -2.71
C ARG A 77 -23.52 1.11 -2.71
N SER A 78 -24.68 1.76 -2.73
CA SER A 78 -25.99 1.10 -2.84
C SER A 78 -26.17 0.30 -4.13
N ASP A 79 -25.41 0.61 -5.18
CA ASP A 79 -25.36 -0.13 -6.45
C ASP A 79 -24.40 -1.35 -6.41
N GLY A 80 -23.79 -1.64 -5.26
CA GLY A 80 -22.83 -2.73 -5.08
C GLY A 80 -21.42 -2.43 -5.59
N SER A 81 -21.19 -1.27 -6.25
CA SER A 81 -19.85 -0.86 -6.65
C SER A 81 -19.02 -0.44 -5.44
N ALA A 82 -17.76 -0.90 -5.40
CA ALA A 82 -16.81 -0.43 -4.41
C ALA A 82 -16.16 0.86 -4.93
N LYS A 83 -16.29 1.96 -4.19
CA LYS A 83 -15.47 3.16 -4.43
C LYS A 83 -14.25 3.04 -3.51
N GLY A 84 -13.08 2.73 -4.07
CA GLY A 84 -11.94 2.43 -3.20
C GLY A 84 -10.58 2.25 -3.86
N ASP A 85 -10.47 2.24 -5.20
CA ASP A 85 -9.16 2.26 -5.85
C ASP A 85 -8.41 3.55 -5.53
N TRP A 86 -7.09 3.47 -5.62
CA TRP A 86 -6.20 4.60 -5.37
C TRP A 86 -5.61 5.18 -6.65
N ASP A 87 -6.01 4.69 -7.82
CA ASP A 87 -5.42 5.00 -9.13
C ASP A 87 -5.19 6.50 -9.32
N VAL A 88 -6.25 7.31 -9.19
CA VAL A 88 -6.16 8.78 -9.35
C VAL A 88 -5.24 9.41 -8.30
N GLY A 89 -5.31 8.98 -7.04
CA GLY A 89 -4.48 9.52 -5.97
C GLY A 89 -3.00 9.20 -6.18
N ILE A 90 -2.72 7.95 -6.56
CA ILE A 90 -1.37 7.49 -6.90
C ILE A 90 -0.84 8.28 -8.10
N THR A 91 -1.63 8.44 -9.17
CA THR A 91 -1.21 9.22 -10.35
C THR A 91 -0.83 10.64 -9.97
N ILE A 92 -1.62 11.32 -9.14
CA ILE A 92 -1.33 12.69 -8.70
C ILE A 92 -0.03 12.75 -7.88
N ASP A 93 0.18 11.82 -6.96
CA ASP A 93 1.36 11.81 -6.08
C ASP A 93 2.66 11.37 -6.80
N VAL A 94 2.56 10.74 -7.97
CA VAL A 94 3.71 10.30 -8.78
C VAL A 94 4.30 11.43 -9.64
N LEU A 95 3.50 12.44 -10.00
CA LEU A 95 3.91 13.59 -10.82
C LEU A 95 4.80 14.57 -10.03
#